data_AF-N6YNI5-F1
#
_entry.id   AF-N6YNI5-F1
#
_cell.length_a   1.000
_cell.length_b   1.000
_cell.length_c   1.000
_cell.angle_alpha   90.00
_cell.angle_beta   90.00
_cell.angle_gamma   90.00
#
_symmetry.space_group_name_H-M   'P 1'
#
loop_
_entity.id
_entity.type
_entity.pdbx_description
1 polymer ?
#
loop_
_entity_poly.entity_id
_entity_poly.type
_entity_poly.pdbx_seq_one_letter_code
_entity_poly.pdbx_strand_id
1 'polypeptide(L)' 'PRGFTEIEAEKVAHLIADVLDAPEDQAVIERVRGQVSELCAKFPVYGK' A
#
# COMPACT_ATOMS: atom_id res chain seq x y z
N PRO A 1 8.43 -9.43 -11.32
CA PRO A 1 7.26 -8.86 -10.60
C PRO A 1 7.12 -9.46 -9.20
N ARG A 2 6.85 -8.63 -8.18
CA ARG A 2 6.78 -9.05 -6.76
C ARG A 2 5.54 -9.90 -6.39
N GLY A 3 4.70 -10.27 -7.36
CA GLY A 3 3.56 -11.17 -7.17
C GLY A 3 2.18 -10.52 -6.99
N PHE A 4 2.03 -9.22 -7.25
CA PHE A 4 0.72 -8.56 -7.19
C PHE A 4 -0.19 -9.02 -8.33
N THR A 5 -1.48 -9.13 -8.03
CA THR A 5 -2.57 -9.32 -8.99
C THR A 5 -3.40 -8.05 -9.13
N GLU A 6 -4.49 -8.11 -9.89
CA GLU A 6 -5.47 -7.04 -10.03
C GLU A 6 -6.04 -6.59 -8.67
N ILE A 7 -6.23 -7.51 -7.73
CA ILE A 7 -6.77 -7.22 -6.39
C ILE A 7 -5.79 -6.34 -5.59
N GLU A 8 -4.49 -6.68 -5.61
CA GLU A 8 -3.48 -5.85 -4.94
C GLU A 8 -3.28 -4.52 -5.66
N ALA A 9 -3.40 -4.48 -6.99
CA ALA A 9 -3.32 -3.25 -7.76
C ALA A 9 -4.46 -2.28 -7.42
N GLU A 10 -5.70 -2.77 -7.31
CA GLU A 10 -6.85 -1.99 -6.85
C GLU A 10 -6.61 -1.44 -5.45
N LYS A 11 -6.14 -2.29 -4.53
CA LYS A 11 -5.83 -1.85 -3.16
C LYS A 11 -4.78 -0.74 -3.15
N VAL A 12 -3.73 -0.83 -3.94
CA VAL A 12 -2.73 0.24 -4.06
C VAL A 12 -3.35 1.52 -4.60
N ALA A 13 -4.24 1.45 -5.59
CA ALA A 13 -4.93 2.63 -6.11
C ALA A 13 -5.75 3.35 -5.02
N HIS A 14 -6.47 2.60 -4.18
CA HIS A 14 -7.22 3.19 -3.06
C HIS A 14 -6.29 3.82 -2.01
N LEU A 15 -5.16 3.17 -1.70
CA LEU A 15 -4.18 3.74 -0.77
C LEU A 15 -3.56 5.03 -1.30
N ILE A 16 -3.36 5.15 -2.62
CA ILE A 16 -2.90 6.39 -3.25
C ILE A 16 -3.99 7.46 -3.14
N ALA A 17 -5.24 7.13 -3.45
CA ALA A 17 -6.36 8.06 -3.35
C ALA A 17 -6.52 8.61 -1.92
N ASP A 18 -6.45 7.75 -0.90
CA ASP A 18 -6.50 8.15 0.51
C ASP A 18 -5.47 9.23 0.86
N VAL A 19 -4.24 9.10 0.36
CA VAL A 19 -3.17 10.10 0.61
C VAL A 19 -3.42 11.38 -0.19
N LEU A 20 -3.93 11.28 -1.41
CA LEU A 20 -4.22 12.46 -2.24
C LEU A 20 -5.39 13.28 -1.68
N ASP A 21 -6.37 12.63 -1.07
CA ASP A 21 -7.52 13.29 -0.46
C ASP A 21 -7.17 13.99 0.87
N ALA A 22 -6.16 13.48 1.60
CA ALA A 22 -5.72 14.03 2.88
C ALA A 22 -4.18 14.06 3.02
N PRO A 23 -3.47 14.86 2.20
CA PRO A 23 -2.01 14.77 2.07
C PRO A 23 -1.22 15.26 3.29
N GLU A 24 -1.83 16.05 4.18
CA GLU A 24 -1.22 16.55 5.41
C GLU A 24 -1.78 15.87 6.67
N ASP A 25 -2.70 14.92 6.52
CA ASP A 25 -3.26 14.18 7.65
C ASP A 25 -2.30 13.05 8.07
N GLN A 26 -1.62 13.27 9.19
CA GLN A 26 -0.65 12.34 9.74
C GLN A 26 -1.26 10.97 10.06
N ALA A 27 -2.53 10.90 10.48
CA ALA A 27 -3.20 9.65 10.79
C ALA A 27 -3.46 8.82 9.52
N VAL A 28 -3.83 9.49 8.41
CA VAL A 28 -3.99 8.84 7.10
C VAL A 28 -2.65 8.31 6.60
N ILE A 29 -1.59 9.12 6.71
CA ILE A 29 -0.24 8.73 6.30
C ILE A 29 0.25 7.51 7.09
N GLU A 30 0.04 7.48 8.41
CA GLU A 30 0.44 6.35 9.26
C GLU A 30 -0.34 5.08 8.94
N ARG A 31 -1.66 5.19 8.73
CA ARG A 31 -2.50 4.06 8.30
C ARG A 31 -2.02 3.48 6.97
N VAL A 32 -1.86 4.32 5.96
CA VAL A 32 -1.45 3.90 4.61
C VAL A 32 -0.06 3.27 4.66
N ARG A 33 0.89 3.85 5.40
CA ARG A 33 2.23 3.27 5.61
C ARG A 33 2.17 1.87 6.22
N GLY A 34 1.31 1.65 7.22
CA GLY A 34 1.10 0.34 7.82
C GLY A 34 0.61 -0.69 6.79
N GLN A 35 -0.45 -0.34 6.05
CA GLN A 35 -1.03 -1.22 5.04
C GLN A 35 -0.06 -1.53 3.88
N VAL A 36 0.75 -0.55 3.45
CA VAL A 36 1.81 -0.76 2.46
C VAL A 36 2.87 -1.71 2.99
N SER A 37 3.24 -1.60 4.27
CA SER A 37 4.24 -2.47 4.90
C SER A 37 3.77 -3.93 4.95
N GLU A 38 2.51 -4.17 5.30
CA GLU A 38 1.88 -5.49 5.28
C GLU A 38 1.86 -6.10 3.87
N LEU A 39 1.44 -5.32 2.88
CA LEU A 39 1.50 -5.72 1.46
C LEU A 39 2.93 -6.08 1.06
N CYS A 40 3.91 -5.30 1.50
CA CYS A 40 5.29 -5.55 1.14
C CYS A 40 5.86 -6.83 1.76
N ALA A 41 5.50 -7.11 3.01
CA ALA A 41 5.89 -8.32 3.71
C ALA A 41 5.25 -9.58 3.09
N LYS A 42 3.99 -9.49 2.65
CA LYS A 42 3.29 -10.60 1.98
C LYS A 42 3.88 -10.94 0.61
N PHE A 43 4.41 -9.94 -0.09
CA PHE A 43 4.89 -10.04 -1.47
C PHE A 43 6.35 -9.58 -1.57
N PRO A 44 7.32 -10.34 -1.03
CA PRO A 44 8.72 -9.95 -1.05
C PRO A 44 9.25 -9.88 -2.49
N VAL A 45 10.13 -8.91 -2.76
CA VAL A 45 10.70 -8.68 -4.11
C VAL A 45 11.68 -9.79 -4.48
N TYR A 46 12.49 -10.20 -3.52
CA TYR A 46 13.37 -11.35 -3.61
C TYR A 46 12.83 -12.37 -2.62
N GLY A 47 12.65 -13.61 -3.07
CA GLY A 47 12.19 -14.69 -2.20
C GLY A 47 13.06 -14.81 -0.94
N LYS A 48 12.53 -15.47 0.07
CA LYS A 48 13.41 -16.25 0.96
C LYS A 48 13.67 -17.59 0.30
#